data_AF-A0A495IFT9-F1
#
_entry.id   AF-A0A495IFT9-F1
#
_cell.length_a   1.000
_cell.length_b   1.000
_cell.length_c   1.000
_cell.angle_alpha   90.00
_cell.angle_beta   90.00
_cell.angle_gamma   90.00
#
_symmetry.space_group_name_H-M   'P 1'
#
loop_
_entity.id
_entity.type
_entity.pdbx_description
1 polymer ?
#
loop_
_entity_poly.entity_id
_entity_poly.type
_entity_poly.pdbx_seq_one_letter_code
_entity_poly.pdbx_strand_id
1 'polypeptide(L)'
;MNDPRDIASTLTFAQSVHADDEPGRFSELLRNVADTVDGLGRVDVHDMTFRQESTPQGDFLTISVYYDRLDGPDLRIVPIHGD
;
A
#
# COMPACT_ATOMS: atom_id res chain seq x y z
N MET A 1 -4.21 18.61 22.93
CA MET A 1 -5.30 18.40 21.96
C MET A 1 -4.74 17.42 20.93
N ASN A 2 -5.01 16.13 21.10
CA ASN A 2 -4.58 15.12 20.12
C ASN A 2 -5.57 15.15 18.95
N ASP A 3 -5.06 15.31 17.74
CA ASP A 3 -5.87 15.22 16.53
C ASP A 3 -6.22 13.74 16.29
N PRO A 4 -7.50 13.35 16.14
CA PRO A 4 -7.87 11.98 15.85
C PRO A 4 -7.35 11.47 14.48
N ARG A 5 -6.71 12.33 13.68
CA ARG A 5 -6.00 11.94 12.45
C ARG A 5 -4.56 11.49 12.69
N ASP A 6 -3.96 11.78 13.85
CA ASP A 6 -2.59 11.35 14.19
C ASP A 6 -2.47 9.84 14.51
N ILE A 7 -3.58 9.09 14.46
CA ILE A 7 -3.64 7.64 14.75
C ILE A 7 -3.75 6.75 13.50
N ALA A 8 -4.01 7.31 12.30
CA ALA A 8 -3.98 6.57 11.04
C ALA A 8 -2.66 6.87 10.31
N SER A 9 -1.63 6.09 10.59
CA SER A 9 -0.41 6.14 9.78
C SER A 9 -0.71 5.47 8.43
N THR A 10 -0.94 6.27 7.38
CA THR A 10 -1.02 5.76 6.02
C THR A 10 0.31 5.11 5.65
N LEU A 11 0.28 3.80 5.44
CA LEU A 11 1.43 3.00 5.04
C LEU A 11 1.52 2.96 3.51
N THR A 12 2.74 2.78 3.01
CA THR A 12 2.97 2.59 1.58
C THR A 12 3.99 1.49 1.32
N PHE A 13 3.80 0.75 0.23
CA PHE A 13 4.83 -0.06 -0.39
C PHE A 13 4.80 0.14 -1.90
N ALA A 14 5.94 -0.10 -2.55
CA ALA A 14 6.06 -0.02 -3.99
C ALA A 14 6.83 -1.21 -4.55
N GLN A 15 6.48 -1.63 -5.76
CA GLN A 15 7.17 -2.66 -6.51
C GLN A 15 7.42 -2.15 -7.93
N SER A 16 8.58 -2.48 -8.49
CA SER A 16 8.99 -2.04 -9.82
C SER A 16 9.52 -3.18 -10.68
N VAL A 17 9.37 -3.04 -11.99
CA VAL A 17 9.93 -3.93 -13.00
C VAL A 17 10.48 -3.12 -14.16
N HIS A 18 11.47 -3.67 -14.86
CA HIS A 18 11.93 -3.07 -16.11
C HIS A 18 10.83 -3.23 -17.17
N ALA A 19 10.42 -2.15 -17.81
CA ALA A 19 9.31 -2.12 -18.76
C ALA A 19 9.68 -2.78 -20.10
N ASP A 20 10.98 -2.81 -20.44
CA ASP A 20 11.49 -3.51 -21.62
C ASP A 20 11.72 -5.02 -21.40
N ASP A 21 11.46 -5.54 -20.19
CA ASP A 21 11.52 -6.99 -19.96
C ASP A 21 10.37 -7.71 -20.68
N GLU A 22 10.58 -9.00 -20.95
CA GLU A 22 9.70 -9.91 -21.68
C GLU A 22 8.17 -9.66 -21.51
N PRO A 23 7.36 -9.89 -22.57
CA PRO A 23 5.91 -9.78 -22.49
C PRO A 23 5.33 -10.59 -21.32
N GLY A 24 4.58 -9.93 -20.43
CA GLY A 24 3.95 -10.55 -19.26
C GLY A 24 4.46 -10.05 -17.90
N ARG A 25 5.59 -9.34 -17.88
CA ARG A 25 6.16 -8.77 -16.65
C ARG A 25 5.26 -7.77 -15.92
N PHE A 26 4.42 -7.04 -16.65
CA PHE A 26 3.41 -6.19 -16.02
C PHE A 26 2.34 -7.01 -15.29
N SER A 27 1.87 -8.11 -15.88
CA SER A 27 0.90 -9.01 -15.24
C SER A 27 1.51 -9.70 -14.01
N GLU A 28 2.78 -10.08 -14.08
CA GLU A 28 3.53 -10.58 -12.93
C GLU A 28 3.70 -9.51 -11.84
N LEU A 29 3.99 -8.27 -12.21
CA LEU A 29 4.07 -7.16 -11.25
C LEU A 29 2.72 -6.95 -10.54
N LEU A 30 1.61 -6.94 -11.28
CA LEU A 30 0.28 -6.87 -10.68
C LEU A 30 0.00 -8.05 -9.75
N ARG A 31 0.43 -9.26 -10.13
CA ARG A 31 0.26 -10.45 -9.29
C ARG A 31 1.08 -10.34 -8.01
N ASN A 32 2.32 -9.91 -8.10
CA ASN A 32 3.19 -9.71 -6.94
C ASN A 32 2.65 -8.65 -5.99
N VAL A 33 2.07 -7.57 -6.52
CA VAL A 33 1.38 -6.55 -5.71
C VAL A 33 0.17 -7.16 -5.01
N ALA A 34 -0.65 -7.94 -5.72
CA ALA A 34 -1.82 -8.61 -5.13
C ALA A 34 -1.41 -9.59 -4.03
N ASP A 35 -0.41 -10.44 -4.28
CA ASP A 35 0.11 -11.39 -3.29
C ASP A 35 0.70 -10.67 -2.07
N THR A 36 1.28 -9.48 -2.26
CA THR A 36 1.75 -8.63 -1.16
C THR A 36 0.59 -8.08 -0.34
N VAL A 37 -0.47 -7.57 -0.99
CA VAL A 37 -1.68 -7.09 -0.30
C VAL A 37 -2.33 -8.20 0.51
N ASP A 38 -2.48 -9.39 -0.08
CA ASP A 38 -3.03 -10.57 0.62
C ASP A 38 -2.18 -10.94 1.84
N GLY A 39 -0.85 -10.82 1.73
CA GLY A 39 0.09 -11.07 2.83
C GLY A 39 0.07 -10.02 3.96
N LEU A 40 -0.50 -8.83 3.74
CA LEU A 40 -0.57 -7.77 4.75
C LEU A 40 -1.66 -8.00 5.81
N GLY A 41 -2.59 -8.93 5.59
CA GLY A 41 -3.72 -9.16 6.49
C GLY A 41 -4.89 -8.22 6.20
N ARG A 42 -5.63 -7.77 7.22
CA ARG A 42 -6.78 -6.89 6.98
C ARG A 42 -6.27 -5.47 6.80
N VAL A 43 -6.38 -4.99 5.57
CA VAL A 43 -6.01 -3.63 5.17
C VAL A 43 -7.17 -2.94 4.49
N ASP A 44 -7.18 -1.61 4.56
CA ASP A 44 -8.00 -0.75 3.71
C ASP A 44 -7.06 -0.06 2.71
N VAL A 45 -7.30 -0.26 1.42
CA VAL A 45 -6.45 0.31 0.36
C VAL A 45 -7.11 1.57 -0.16
N HIS A 46 -6.42 2.69 0.00
CA HIS A 46 -6.93 4.02 -0.33
C HIS A 46 -6.63 4.39 -1.77
N ASP A 47 -5.42 4.07 -2.23
CA ASP A 47 -4.95 4.47 -3.54
C ASP A 47 -3.90 3.49 -4.08
N MET A 48 -3.84 3.43 -5.41
CA MET A 48 -2.83 2.70 -6.15
C MET A 48 -2.38 3.55 -7.33
N THR A 49 -1.10 3.89 -7.36
CA THR A 49 -0.53 4.73 -8.43
C THR A 49 0.44 3.94 -9.29
N PHE A 50 0.45 4.28 -10.58
CA PHE A 50 1.34 3.70 -11.58
C PHE A 50 2.27 4.80 -12.07
N ARG A 51 3.58 4.56 -12.02
CA ARG A 51 4.60 5.48 -12.55
C ARG A 51 5.52 4.73 -13.50
N GLN A 52 5.67 5.26 -14.71
CA GLN A 52 6.74 4.87 -15.61
C GLN A 52 7.85 5.94 -15.53
N GLU A 53 9.10 5.49 -15.40
CA GLU A 53 10.29 6.33 -15.36
C GLU A 53 11.31 5.84 -16.39
N SER A 54 11.69 6.71 -17.32
CA SER A 54 12.73 6.43 -18.31
C SER A 54 14.10 6.80 -17.76
N THR A 55 15.00 5.83 -17.67
CA THR A 55 16.37 5.99 -17.19
C THR A 55 17.38 5.61 -18.28
N PRO A 56 18.67 6.00 -18.17
CA PRO A 56 19.71 5.50 -19.08
C PRO A 56 19.84 3.97 -19.11
N GLN A 57 19.39 3.29 -18.04
CA GLN A 57 19.39 1.84 -17.92
C GLN A 57 18.18 1.18 -18.58
N GLY A 58 17.17 1.98 -18.97
CA GLY A 58 15.92 1.58 -19.60
C GLY A 58 14.71 2.10 -18.83
N ASP A 59 13.52 1.69 -19.27
CA ASP A 59 12.26 2.12 -18.68
C ASP A 59 11.89 1.26 -17.47
N PHE A 60 11.38 1.87 -16.42
CA PHE A 60 10.89 1.18 -15.22
C PHE A 60 9.42 1.51 -14.98
N LEU A 61 8.62 0.49 -14.73
CA LEU A 61 7.25 0.65 -14.28
C LEU A 61 7.17 0.33 -12.79
N THR A 62 6.61 1.25 -12.00
CA THR A 62 6.44 1.13 -10.56
C THR A 62 4.97 1.23 -10.20
N ILE A 63 4.50 0.33 -9.33
CA ILE A 63 3.20 0.38 -8.69
C ILE A 63 3.41 0.71 -7.21
N SER A 64 2.78 1.77 -6.74
CA SER A 64 2.76 2.15 -5.32
C SER A 64 1.36 1.97 -4.75
N VAL A 65 1.26 1.32 -3.60
CA VAL A 65 0.00 1.08 -2.89
C VAL A 65 0.01 1.87 -1.59
N TYR A 66 -1.09 2.57 -1.30
CA TYR A 66 -1.31 3.32 -0.07
C TYR A 66 -2.46 2.67 0.71
N TYR A 67 -2.20 2.31 1.97
CA TYR A 67 -3.13 1.51 2.75
C TYR A 67 -3.01 1.78 4.25
N ASP A 68 -4.07 1.47 4.99
CA ASP A 68 -4.06 1.39 6.45
C ASP A 68 -4.23 -0.07 6.89
N ARG A 69 -3.60 -0.44 8.02
CA ARG A 69 -3.85 -1.73 8.65
C ARG A 69 -5.05 -1.62 9.58
N LEU A 70 -6.02 -2.52 9.39
CA LEU A 70 -7.23 -2.61 10.20
C LEU A 70 -7.04 -3.46 11.46
N ASP A 71 -5.90 -4.14 11.57
CA ASP A 71 -5.55 -5.03 12.69
C ASP A 71 -4.73 -4.32 13.80
N GLY A 72 -4.60 -2.99 13.74
CA GLY A 72 -4.03 -2.18 14.83
C GLY A 72 -4.85 -2.31 16.11
N PRO A 73 -4.29 -1.97 17.30
CA PRO A 73 -4.99 -2.15 18.57
C PRO A 73 -6.36 -1.48 18.49
N ASP A 74 -7.39 -2.30 18.64
CA ASP A 74 -8.80 -1.91 18.64
C ASP A 74 -8.96 -0.80 19.70
N LEU A 75 -8.88 0.46 19.30
CA LEU A 75 -9.21 1.63 20.13
C LEU A 75 -10.73 1.66 20.27
N ARG A 76 -11.30 0.60 20.86
CA ARG A 76 -12.64 0.64 21.43
C ARG A 76 -12.57 1.67 22.52
N ILE A 77 -13.07 2.86 22.21
CA ILE A 77 -13.40 3.87 23.21
C ILE A 77 -14.32 3.19 24.21
N VAL A 78 -13.78 2.82 25.35
CA VAL A 78 -14.57 2.40 26.51
C VAL A 78 -15.31 3.66 26.95
N PRO A 79 -16.65 3.71 26.95
CA PRO A 79 -17.36 4.84 27.51
C PRO A 79 -17.05 4.89 29.00
N ILE A 80 -16.37 5.96 29.43
CA ILE A 80 -16.27 6.33 30.84
C ILE A 80 -17.68 6.64 31.33
N HIS A 81 -18.31 5.66 31.99
CA HIS A 81 -19.48 5.93 32.82
C HIS A 81 -18.98 6.71 34.03
N GLY A 82 -19.37 7.99 34.10
CA GLY A 82 -19.22 8.77 35.32
C GLY A 82 -20.25 8.30 36.35
N ASP A 83 -19.77 8.08 37.57
CA ASP A 83 -20.57 8.14 38.80
C ASP A 83 -20.09 9.36 39.59
#